data_AF-A0A3D5SYU9-F1
#
_entry.id   AF-A0A3D5SYU9-F1
#
_cell.length_a   1.000
_cell.length_b   1.000
_cell.length_c   1.000
_cell.angle_alpha   90.00
_cell.angle_beta   90.00
_cell.angle_gamma   90.00
#
_symmetry.space_group_name_H-M   'P 1'
#
loop_
_entity.id
_entity.type
_entity.pdbx_description
1 polymer ?
#
loop_
_entity_poly.entity_id
_entity_poly.type
_entity_poly.pdbx_seq_one_letter_code
_entity_poly.pdbx_strand_id
1 'polypeptide(L)'
;GGHDWEATGSLVAPLGFEVEMPMDTSSAGFPQSDSVPATGQPQCPVAPEIAVMAIEQNGLAVVVWEADGRIVSTNAAFARLTGYTAADFGRWNLCLLASGRHDPEFFSALWDGVAASGRWQGELWIRARDGREISCLLGLSALCEAGAVRRYVAVFADLTAERHAHEESLRLAHEDPLTGLANRRLLIDRLRQAISGARRTGAGVAVLFVDLDGFRYINDSFARSTGDEVLRLTARRLLGCVREQDTVARLGSDEFVVLLPGIGDGTQAMTVVRKMGAELFQPMALGSREQKVTASVGISLFPDDGTDPQALIQHAETAMFGAKARGRNSYAFYRRKMTEQVQSRLHLEASLARALERNELSVVFQPQIDVANGVVTGAETLLRWQHPELGAVAPERFIPLAEESGLIRPIGSWVLRSVCEQLSSWRREGWGRCAWR
;
A
#
# COMPACT_ATOMS: atom_id res chain seq x y z
N GLY A 1 -14.80 -40.11 4.17
CA GLY A 1 -14.67 -39.66 5.57
C GLY A 1 -13.65 -38.55 5.61
N GLY A 2 -13.96 -37.46 6.31
CA GLY A 2 -13.01 -36.40 6.68
C GLY A 2 -12.92 -35.22 5.71
N HIS A 3 -13.91 -34.32 5.81
CA HIS A 3 -13.67 -32.88 5.60
C HIS A 3 -12.83 -32.37 6.77
N ASP A 4 -11.90 -31.42 6.53
CA ASP A 4 -11.47 -30.44 7.53
C ASP A 4 -10.60 -29.36 6.87
N TRP A 5 -11.18 -28.17 6.72
CA TRP A 5 -10.50 -26.88 6.84
C TRP A 5 -11.53 -25.87 7.36
N GLU A 6 -11.54 -25.70 8.68
CA GLU A 6 -12.23 -24.64 9.39
C GLU A 6 -11.61 -23.28 9.05
N ALA A 7 -12.43 -22.34 8.59
CA ALA A 7 -12.14 -20.92 8.63
C ALA A 7 -13.31 -20.22 9.34
N THR A 8 -13.23 -20.14 10.66
CA THR A 8 -14.09 -19.31 11.49
C THR A 8 -13.73 -17.84 11.32
N GLY A 9 -14.42 -17.16 10.40
CA GLY A 9 -14.50 -15.70 10.34
C GLY A 9 -15.89 -15.26 10.77
N SER A 10 -16.07 -15.08 12.09
CA SER A 10 -17.28 -14.51 12.68
C SER A 10 -17.36 -13.02 12.33
N LEU A 11 -18.19 -12.67 11.35
CA LEU A 11 -18.70 -11.32 11.15
C LEU A 11 -19.93 -11.18 12.04
N VAL A 12 -19.71 -10.63 13.22
CA VAL A 12 -20.74 -10.22 14.17
C VAL A 12 -21.63 -9.19 13.49
N ALA A 13 -22.90 -9.53 13.28
CA ALA A 13 -23.95 -8.59 12.91
C ALA A 13 -24.22 -7.65 14.10
N PRO A 14 -24.21 -6.30 13.94
CA PRO A 14 -24.86 -5.43 14.89
C PRO A 14 -26.28 -5.12 14.40
N LEU A 15 -27.20 -4.99 15.36
CA LEU A 15 -28.64 -4.66 15.22
C LEU A 15 -29.58 -5.87 15.11
N GLY A 16 -29.48 -6.79 16.08
CA GLY A 16 -30.63 -7.54 16.54
C GLY A 16 -31.44 -6.70 17.52
N PHE A 17 -32.60 -6.20 17.10
CA PHE A 17 -33.62 -5.68 18.01
C PHE A 17 -34.65 -6.79 18.25
N GLU A 18 -34.44 -7.56 19.31
CA GLU A 18 -35.52 -8.31 19.97
C GLU A 18 -36.13 -7.42 21.05
N VAL A 19 -37.42 -7.11 20.93
CA VAL A 19 -38.21 -6.53 22.01
C VAL A 19 -38.90 -7.71 22.69
N GLU A 20 -38.26 -8.29 23.70
CA GLU A 20 -38.95 -9.19 24.64
C GLU A 20 -39.85 -8.37 25.57
N MET A 21 -41.14 -8.70 25.59
CA MET A 21 -42.06 -8.23 26.62
C MET A 21 -41.99 -9.17 27.83
N PRO A 22 -41.91 -8.66 29.07
CA PRO A 22 -41.79 -9.51 30.24
C PRO A 22 -43.12 -10.24 30.51
N MET A 23 -43.10 -11.57 30.36
CA MET A 23 -44.10 -12.46 30.97
C MET A 23 -43.66 -12.72 32.40
N ASP A 24 -44.37 -12.11 33.34
CA ASP A 24 -44.12 -12.24 34.77
C ASP A 24 -44.59 -13.62 35.26
N THR A 25 -43.64 -14.48 35.65
CA THR A 25 -43.92 -15.64 36.49
C THR A 25 -42.86 -15.74 37.57
N SER A 26 -43.15 -15.24 38.77
CA SER A 26 -42.49 -15.74 39.97
C SER A 26 -43.45 -15.81 41.16
N SER A 27 -43.60 -17.03 41.67
CA SER A 27 -44.19 -17.36 42.96
C SER A 27 -43.11 -17.23 44.05
N ALA A 28 -43.30 -16.37 45.05
CA ALA A 28 -42.89 -16.61 46.45
C ALA A 28 -43.34 -15.47 47.39
N GLY A 29 -44.27 -15.83 48.28
CA GLY A 29 -44.68 -15.29 49.60
C GLY A 29 -44.20 -13.95 50.16
N PHE A 30 -45.15 -13.18 50.72
CA PHE A 30 -45.33 -12.94 52.19
C PHE A 30 -46.64 -12.12 52.42
N PRO A 31 -47.18 -11.95 53.66
CA PRO A 31 -48.61 -12.05 53.95
C PRO A 31 -49.33 -10.71 54.19
N GLN A 32 -50.68 -10.75 54.11
CA GLN A 32 -51.76 -9.94 54.76
C GLN A 32 -51.49 -8.42 54.99
N SER A 33 -52.35 -7.46 54.63
CA SER A 33 -53.80 -7.37 54.85
C SER A 33 -54.41 -6.14 54.12
N ASP A 34 -55.74 -6.17 54.05
CA ASP A 34 -56.72 -5.06 53.98
C ASP A 34 -57.04 -4.31 52.67
N SER A 35 -58.36 -4.26 52.46
CA SER A 35 -59.22 -3.72 51.41
C SER A 35 -59.22 -2.20 51.21
N VAL A 36 -59.44 -1.72 49.97
CA VAL A 36 -60.42 -0.67 49.52
C VAL A 36 -60.39 -0.58 47.97
N PRO A 37 -61.51 -0.36 47.24
CA PRO A 37 -61.60 -0.55 45.79
C PRO A 37 -61.40 0.72 44.93
N ALA A 38 -60.97 0.46 43.69
CA ALA A 38 -61.19 1.18 42.42
C ALA A 38 -61.29 2.73 42.42
N THR A 39 -60.38 3.37 41.67
CA THR A 39 -60.74 4.54 40.83
C THR A 39 -59.71 4.75 39.72
N GLY A 40 -60.18 4.60 38.47
CA GLY A 40 -59.73 5.29 37.26
C GLY A 40 -58.26 5.24 36.85
N GLN A 41 -57.92 4.36 35.91
CA GLN A 41 -56.81 4.64 34.98
C GLN A 41 -57.34 5.44 33.78
N PRO A 42 -56.79 6.63 33.48
CA PRO A 42 -56.99 7.26 32.18
C PRO A 42 -56.15 6.52 31.12
N GLN A 43 -56.78 6.24 29.98
CA GLN A 43 -56.14 5.74 28.77
C GLN A 43 -54.98 6.67 28.36
N CYS A 44 -53.79 6.10 28.15
CA CYS A 44 -52.61 6.83 27.70
C CYS A 44 -52.24 6.39 26.26
N PRO A 45 -52.37 7.26 25.23
CA PRO A 45 -51.95 6.94 23.87
C PRO A 45 -50.54 7.50 23.61
N VAL A 46 -49.46 6.74 23.86
CA VAL A 46 -48.08 7.29 23.75
C VAL A 46 -47.05 6.36 23.06
N ALA A 47 -47.46 5.31 22.36
CA ALA A 47 -46.51 4.35 21.80
C ALA A 47 -45.63 4.81 20.60
N PRO A 48 -46.08 5.64 19.64
CA PRO A 48 -45.30 5.92 18.43
C PRO A 48 -44.26 7.05 18.56
N GLU A 49 -44.46 8.03 19.44
CA GLU A 49 -43.53 9.17 19.59
C GLU A 49 -42.20 8.75 20.25
N ILE A 50 -42.25 7.82 21.21
CA ILE A 50 -41.06 7.31 21.91
C ILE A 50 -40.17 6.49 20.96
N ALA A 51 -40.77 5.70 20.06
CA ALA A 51 -40.04 4.92 19.06
C ALA A 51 -39.37 5.82 18.01
N VAL A 52 -40.03 6.89 17.56
CA VAL A 52 -39.44 7.86 16.62
C VAL A 52 -38.30 8.64 17.28
N MET A 53 -38.45 9.08 18.55
CA MET A 53 -37.39 9.76 19.30
C MET A 53 -36.16 8.89 19.56
N ALA A 54 -36.34 7.58 19.84
CA ALA A 54 -35.22 6.65 20.02
C ALA A 54 -34.41 6.45 18.73
N ILE A 55 -35.05 6.57 17.56
CA ILE A 55 -34.41 6.43 16.25
C ILE A 55 -33.72 7.74 15.82
N GLU A 56 -34.23 8.91 16.23
CA GLU A 56 -33.62 10.21 15.97
C GLU A 56 -32.22 10.36 16.59
N GLN A 57 -31.97 9.74 17.75
CA GLN A 57 -30.66 9.76 18.41
C GLN A 57 -29.57 9.00 17.63
N ASN A 58 -29.96 8.10 16.73
CA ASN A 58 -29.03 7.26 15.93
C ASN A 58 -28.76 7.82 14.53
N GLY A 59 -29.28 9.01 14.18
CA GLY A 59 -29.06 9.63 12.87
C GLY A 59 -29.74 8.92 11.69
N LEU A 60 -30.58 7.93 11.95
CA LEU A 60 -31.34 7.18 10.93
C LEU A 60 -32.47 8.04 10.37
N ALA A 61 -32.66 8.01 9.06
CA ALA A 61 -33.72 8.74 8.38
C ALA A 61 -35.04 7.96 8.48
N VAL A 62 -36.10 8.58 8.99
CA VAL A 62 -37.39 7.92 9.23
C VAL A 62 -38.51 8.65 8.50
N VAL A 63 -39.37 7.88 7.85
CA VAL A 63 -40.63 8.35 7.28
C VAL A 63 -41.76 7.45 7.71
N VAL A 64 -42.86 8.05 8.15
CA VAL A 64 -44.10 7.37 8.53
C VAL A 64 -45.24 7.89 7.67
N TRP A 65 -46.03 6.99 7.08
CA TRP A 65 -47.21 7.35 6.30
C TRP A 65 -48.41 6.44 6.62
N GLU A 66 -49.61 6.96 6.43
CA GLU A 66 -50.86 6.19 6.55
C GLU A 66 -51.02 5.26 5.35
N ALA A 67 -51.91 4.26 5.44
CA ALA A 67 -52.16 3.30 4.36
C ALA A 67 -52.65 3.94 3.05
N ASP A 68 -53.21 5.15 3.09
CA ASP A 68 -53.58 5.93 1.91
C ASP A 68 -52.37 6.64 1.25
N GLY A 69 -51.16 6.53 1.81
CA GLY A 69 -49.96 7.19 1.33
C GLY A 69 -49.77 8.61 1.86
N ARG A 70 -50.64 9.13 2.73
CA ARG A 70 -50.41 10.45 3.35
C ARG A 70 -49.28 10.36 4.37
N ILE A 71 -48.25 11.19 4.20
CA ILE A 71 -47.14 11.26 5.17
C ILE A 71 -47.66 11.80 6.50
N VAL A 72 -47.40 11.05 7.57
CA VAL A 72 -47.70 11.44 8.95
C VAL A 72 -46.54 12.23 9.52
N SER A 73 -45.32 11.74 9.34
CA SER A 73 -44.11 12.40 9.84
C SER A 73 -42.85 12.00 9.06
N THR A 74 -41.87 12.90 9.06
CA THR A 74 -40.50 12.66 8.63
C THR A 74 -39.58 13.27 9.66
N ASN A 75 -38.47 12.62 10.02
CA ASN A 75 -37.51 13.21 10.94
C ASN A 75 -36.48 14.11 10.23
N ALA A 76 -35.70 14.86 11.02
CA ALA A 76 -34.67 15.76 10.48
C ALA A 76 -33.55 15.00 9.71
N ALA A 77 -33.28 13.75 10.07
CA ALA A 77 -32.30 12.92 9.38
C ALA A 77 -32.73 12.57 7.94
N PHE A 78 -34.02 12.35 7.69
CA PHE A 78 -34.55 12.12 6.35
C PHE A 78 -34.33 13.34 5.43
N ALA A 79 -34.58 14.54 5.94
CA ALA A 79 -34.34 15.77 5.19
C ALA A 79 -32.84 15.99 4.91
N ARG A 80 -31.95 15.68 5.86
CA ARG A 80 -30.49 15.75 5.64
C ARG A 80 -29.99 14.72 4.62
N LEU A 81 -30.52 13.50 4.68
CA LEU A 81 -30.12 12.41 3.79
C LEU A 81 -30.57 12.66 2.34
N THR A 82 -31.84 13.00 2.15
CA THR A 82 -32.47 13.02 0.83
C THR A 82 -32.60 14.42 0.22
N GLY A 83 -32.55 15.47 1.04
CA GLY A 83 -32.89 16.84 0.62
C GLY A 83 -34.39 17.08 0.40
N TYR A 84 -35.24 16.12 0.75
CA TYR A 84 -36.70 16.24 0.69
C TYR A 84 -37.32 16.31 2.09
N THR A 85 -38.40 17.07 2.20
CA THR A 85 -39.21 17.23 3.39
C THR A 85 -40.60 16.66 3.17
N ALA A 86 -41.38 16.42 4.22
CA ALA A 86 -42.77 15.97 4.09
C ALA A 86 -43.61 16.84 3.13
N ALA A 87 -43.36 18.16 3.07
CA ALA A 87 -44.09 19.09 2.20
C ALA A 87 -43.81 18.89 0.70
N ASP A 88 -42.70 18.25 0.36
CA ASP A 88 -42.33 17.96 -1.04
C ASP A 88 -43.10 16.76 -1.60
N PHE A 89 -43.76 16.00 -0.74
CA PHE A 89 -44.54 14.83 -1.11
C PHE A 89 -46.02 15.10 -0.86
N GLY A 90 -46.84 14.98 -1.90
CA GLY A 90 -48.31 14.96 -1.73
C GLY A 90 -48.78 13.64 -1.11
N ARG A 91 -48.33 12.52 -1.68
CA ARG A 91 -48.39 11.17 -1.11
C ARG A 91 -47.00 10.56 -1.14
N TRP A 92 -46.69 9.71 -0.18
CA TRP A 92 -45.45 8.97 -0.13
C TRP A 92 -45.27 8.17 -1.41
N ASN A 93 -44.12 8.36 -2.05
CA ASN A 93 -43.74 7.65 -3.26
C ASN A 93 -42.23 7.41 -3.25
N LEU A 94 -41.83 6.18 -2.96
CA LEU A 94 -40.42 5.78 -2.93
C LEU A 94 -39.74 5.97 -4.30
N CYS A 95 -40.49 5.95 -5.40
CA CYS A 95 -39.94 6.16 -6.74
C CYS A 95 -39.40 7.58 -6.96
N LEU A 96 -39.82 8.57 -6.17
CA LEU A 96 -39.21 9.91 -6.20
C LEU A 96 -37.75 9.91 -5.73
N LEU A 97 -37.37 8.90 -4.95
CA LEU A 97 -35.99 8.68 -4.50
C LEU A 97 -35.26 7.68 -5.39
N ALA A 98 -35.87 7.15 -6.47
CA ALA A 98 -35.23 6.12 -7.28
C ALA A 98 -33.98 6.64 -8.00
N SER A 99 -32.85 5.96 -7.80
CA SER A 99 -31.61 6.21 -8.56
C SER A 99 -31.67 5.67 -10.00
N GLY A 100 -32.63 4.79 -10.32
CA GLY A 100 -32.67 4.09 -11.60
C GLY A 100 -31.68 2.91 -11.71
N ARG A 101 -30.98 2.55 -10.62
CA ARG A 101 -30.12 1.35 -10.53
C ARG A 101 -30.91 0.06 -10.25
N HIS A 102 -32.18 0.19 -9.90
CA HIS A 102 -33.09 -0.91 -9.57
C HIS A 102 -34.21 -0.96 -10.61
N ASP A 103 -34.58 -2.17 -11.02
CA ASP A 103 -35.65 -2.42 -11.98
C ASP A 103 -37.03 -2.40 -11.30
N PRO A 104 -38.14 -2.35 -12.07
CA PRO A 104 -39.49 -2.42 -11.50
C PRO A 104 -39.77 -3.72 -10.73
N GLU A 105 -39.11 -4.82 -11.11
CA GLU A 105 -39.26 -6.13 -10.45
C GLU A 105 -38.76 -6.08 -9.00
N PHE A 106 -37.64 -5.42 -8.73
CA PHE A 106 -37.15 -5.17 -7.37
C PHE A 106 -38.19 -4.47 -6.48
N PHE A 107 -38.85 -3.43 -6.99
CA PHE A 107 -39.87 -2.71 -6.23
C PHE A 107 -41.14 -3.54 -6.02
N SER A 108 -41.52 -4.40 -6.98
CA SER A 108 -42.61 -5.36 -6.78
C SER A 108 -42.27 -6.33 -5.65
N ALA A 109 -41.09 -6.94 -5.70
CA ALA A 109 -40.64 -7.90 -4.69
C ALA A 109 -40.56 -7.27 -3.28
N LEU A 110 -40.17 -6.00 -3.20
CA LEU A 110 -40.20 -5.23 -1.95
C LEU A 110 -41.62 -5.16 -1.37
N TRP A 111 -42.60 -4.75 -2.16
CA TRP A 111 -43.99 -4.61 -1.69
C TRP A 111 -44.64 -5.97 -1.42
N ASP A 112 -44.35 -6.98 -2.23
CA ASP A 112 -44.80 -8.36 -2.00
C ASP A 112 -44.25 -8.90 -0.67
N GLY A 113 -42.99 -8.62 -0.35
CA GLY A 113 -42.37 -9.00 0.92
C GLY A 113 -43.03 -8.34 2.14
N VAL A 114 -43.36 -7.06 2.04
CA VAL A 114 -44.11 -6.33 3.08
C VAL A 114 -45.53 -6.89 3.22
N ALA A 115 -46.22 -7.17 2.11
CA ALA A 115 -47.57 -7.73 2.15
C ALA A 115 -47.61 -9.13 2.77
N ALA A 116 -46.60 -9.97 2.50
CA ALA A 116 -46.54 -11.34 3.00
C ALA A 116 -46.14 -11.44 4.48
N SER A 117 -45.22 -10.58 4.94
CA SER A 117 -44.59 -10.74 6.26
C SER A 117 -44.71 -9.53 7.19
N GLY A 118 -45.35 -8.46 6.74
CA GLY A 118 -45.48 -7.20 7.47
C GLY A 118 -44.20 -6.38 7.55
N ARG A 119 -43.07 -6.88 7.00
CA ARG A 119 -41.78 -6.20 7.01
C ARG A 119 -40.95 -6.53 5.78
N TRP A 120 -40.02 -5.66 5.43
CA TRP A 120 -39.01 -5.89 4.41
C TRP A 120 -37.73 -5.18 4.81
N GLN A 121 -36.59 -5.79 4.51
CA GLN A 121 -35.28 -5.19 4.73
C GLN A 121 -34.39 -5.48 3.54
N GLY A 122 -33.71 -4.46 3.04
CA GLY A 122 -32.78 -4.63 1.93
C GLY A 122 -32.03 -3.36 1.57
N GLU A 123 -30.94 -3.53 0.85
CA GLU A 123 -30.14 -2.42 0.35
C GLU A 123 -30.73 -1.86 -0.94
N LEU A 124 -30.80 -0.54 -1.06
CA LEU A 124 -31.15 0.13 -2.30
C LEU A 124 -30.31 1.39 -2.52
N TRP A 125 -30.36 1.88 -3.76
CA TRP A 125 -29.70 3.12 -4.15
C TRP A 125 -30.76 4.18 -4.34
N ILE A 126 -30.67 5.24 -3.55
CA ILE A 126 -31.54 6.41 -3.68
C ILE A 126 -30.78 7.59 -4.31
N ARG A 127 -31.53 8.51 -4.92
CA ARG A 127 -30.99 9.78 -5.42
C ARG A 127 -31.55 10.93 -4.59
N ALA A 128 -30.68 11.70 -3.97
CA ALA A 128 -31.04 12.92 -3.26
C ALA A 128 -31.44 14.02 -4.26
N ARG A 129 -32.12 15.07 -3.78
CA ARG A 129 -32.57 16.20 -4.59
C ARG A 129 -31.45 16.88 -5.37
N ASP A 130 -30.26 16.93 -4.79
CA ASP A 130 -29.05 17.53 -5.38
C ASP A 130 -28.37 16.63 -6.43
N GLY A 131 -28.92 15.43 -6.68
CA GLY A 131 -28.40 14.46 -7.64
C GLY A 131 -27.40 13.45 -7.06
N ARG A 132 -27.02 13.56 -5.78
CA ARG A 132 -26.14 12.57 -5.14
C ARG A 132 -26.82 11.20 -5.09
N GLU A 133 -26.07 10.17 -5.46
CA GLU A 133 -26.49 8.78 -5.28
C GLU A 133 -26.02 8.27 -3.92
N ILE A 134 -26.93 7.66 -3.17
CA ILE A 134 -26.73 7.26 -1.79
C ILE A 134 -27.10 5.79 -1.67
N SER A 135 -26.19 4.99 -1.11
CA SER A 135 -26.46 3.60 -0.80
C SER A 135 -27.14 3.53 0.57
N CYS A 136 -28.35 3.01 0.63
CA CYS A 136 -29.13 2.94 1.86
C CYS A 136 -29.56 1.52 2.17
N LEU A 137 -29.50 1.14 3.44
CA LEU A 137 -30.25 0.01 3.96
C LEU A 137 -31.65 0.52 4.36
N LEU A 138 -32.68 -0.01 3.72
CA LEU A 138 -34.08 0.30 4.05
C LEU A 138 -34.68 -0.84 4.87
N GLY A 139 -35.18 -0.49 6.05
CA GLY A 139 -36.14 -1.29 6.79
C GLY A 139 -37.53 -0.70 6.60
N LEU A 140 -38.46 -1.49 6.07
CA LEU A 140 -39.85 -1.10 5.85
C LEU A 140 -40.77 -2.01 6.66
N SER A 141 -41.62 -1.44 7.50
CA SER A 141 -42.56 -2.19 8.34
C SER A 141 -43.98 -1.67 8.18
N ALA A 142 -44.94 -2.59 8.08
CA ALA A 142 -46.37 -2.31 8.13
C ALA A 142 -46.88 -2.45 9.57
N LEU A 143 -47.59 -1.42 10.05
CA LEU A 143 -48.23 -1.40 11.36
C LEU A 143 -49.72 -1.67 11.20
N CYS A 144 -50.16 -2.82 11.71
CA CYS A 144 -51.55 -3.26 11.63
C CYS A 144 -52.33 -2.92 12.90
N GLU A 145 -53.60 -2.54 12.74
CA GLU A 145 -54.56 -2.36 13.82
C GLU A 145 -55.86 -3.07 13.45
N ALA A 146 -56.38 -3.89 14.36
CA ALA A 146 -57.56 -4.74 14.12
C ALA A 146 -57.48 -5.59 12.82
N GLY A 147 -56.27 -6.02 12.43
CA GLY A 147 -56.03 -6.85 11.24
C GLY A 147 -55.91 -6.08 9.92
N ALA A 148 -56.04 -4.75 9.91
CA ALA A 148 -55.81 -3.91 8.74
C ALA A 148 -54.52 -3.09 8.88
N VAL A 149 -53.77 -2.92 7.80
CA VAL A 149 -52.59 -2.03 7.80
C VAL A 149 -53.09 -0.60 7.97
N ARG A 150 -52.66 0.06 9.05
CA ARG A 150 -52.97 1.46 9.33
C ARG A 150 -51.84 2.37 8.83
N ARG A 151 -50.59 2.00 9.11
CA ARG A 151 -49.41 2.83 8.82
C ARG A 151 -48.25 2.01 8.30
N TYR A 152 -47.32 2.68 7.66
CA TYR A 152 -46.03 2.15 7.29
C TYR A 152 -44.92 3.01 7.90
N VAL A 153 -43.80 2.38 8.23
CA VAL A 153 -42.59 3.02 8.73
C VAL A 153 -41.43 2.58 7.84
N ALA A 154 -40.77 3.54 7.19
CA ALA A 154 -39.49 3.33 6.51
C ALA A 154 -38.37 3.94 7.35
N VAL A 155 -37.31 3.16 7.55
CA VAL A 155 -36.07 3.58 8.17
C VAL A 155 -34.95 3.40 7.16
N PHE A 156 -34.22 4.46 6.87
CA PHE A 156 -33.07 4.47 5.97
C PHE A 156 -31.80 4.67 6.79
N ALA A 157 -30.86 3.74 6.66
CA ALA A 157 -29.49 3.90 7.14
C ALA A 157 -28.58 4.24 5.95
N ASP A 158 -27.79 5.31 6.06
CA ASP A 158 -26.81 5.67 5.03
C ASP A 158 -25.57 4.78 5.16
N LEU A 159 -25.35 3.93 4.15
CA LEU A 159 -24.17 3.06 4.04
C LEU A 159 -23.09 3.65 3.12
N THR A 160 -23.27 4.88 2.63
CA THR A 160 -22.37 5.48 1.62
C THR A 160 -20.97 5.68 2.17
N ALA A 161 -20.83 6.20 3.40
CA ALA A 161 -19.52 6.38 4.03
C ALA A 161 -18.81 5.06 4.31
N GLU A 162 -19.55 4.04 4.75
CA GLU A 162 -19.00 2.71 5.04
C GLU A 162 -18.55 2.00 3.75
N ARG A 163 -19.36 2.07 2.69
CA ARG A 163 -18.98 1.53 1.38
C ARG A 163 -17.76 2.23 0.81
N HIS A 164 -17.69 3.56 0.85
CA HIS A 164 -16.50 4.29 0.40
C HIS A 164 -15.27 3.95 1.25
N ALA A 165 -15.42 3.82 2.57
CA ALA A 165 -14.33 3.40 3.43
C ALA A 165 -13.87 1.96 3.11
N HIS A 166 -14.80 1.07 2.77
CA HIS A 166 -14.50 -0.29 2.36
C HIS A 166 -13.78 -0.35 1.00
N GLU A 167 -14.28 0.36 0.00
CA GLU A 167 -13.65 0.49 -1.33
C GLU A 167 -12.24 1.10 -1.22
N GLU A 168 -12.09 2.17 -0.44
CA GLU A 168 -10.79 2.80 -0.20
C GLU A 168 -9.84 1.87 0.57
N SER A 169 -10.35 1.11 1.55
CA SER A 169 -9.59 0.10 2.27
C SER A 169 -9.09 -1.00 1.33
N LEU A 170 -9.93 -1.50 0.44
CA LEU A 170 -9.56 -2.46 -0.60
C LEU A 170 -8.50 -1.89 -1.54
N ARG A 171 -8.67 -0.64 -1.98
CA ARG A 171 -7.70 0.06 -2.82
C ARG A 171 -6.35 0.17 -2.12
N LEU A 172 -6.31 0.68 -0.89
CA LEU A 172 -5.08 0.81 -0.09
C LEU A 172 -4.43 -0.54 0.24
N ALA A 173 -5.22 -1.60 0.36
CA ALA A 173 -4.71 -2.95 0.59
C ALA A 173 -3.92 -3.50 -0.62
N HIS A 174 -4.21 -3.03 -1.85
CA HIS A 174 -3.70 -3.62 -3.08
C HIS A 174 -2.93 -2.66 -4.01
N GLU A 175 -3.10 -1.35 -3.84
CA GLU A 175 -2.53 -0.32 -4.72
C GLU A 175 -1.62 0.65 -3.97
N ASP A 176 -0.66 1.24 -4.69
CA ASP A 176 0.16 2.35 -4.22
C ASP A 176 -0.63 3.66 -4.38
N PRO A 177 -0.91 4.41 -3.29
CA PRO A 177 -1.80 5.57 -3.33
C PRO A 177 -1.26 6.74 -4.17
N LEU A 178 0.04 6.79 -4.43
CA LEU A 178 0.65 7.85 -5.22
C LEU A 178 0.50 7.61 -6.73
N THR A 179 0.71 6.35 -7.16
CA THR A 179 0.81 5.99 -8.58
C THR A 179 -0.38 5.20 -9.10
N GLY A 180 -1.23 4.63 -8.23
CA GLY A 180 -2.32 3.72 -8.60
C GLY A 180 -1.85 2.35 -9.11
N LEU A 181 -0.55 2.06 -9.01
CA LEU A 181 0.02 0.77 -9.40
C LEU A 181 -0.24 -0.30 -8.34
N ALA A 182 -0.05 -1.56 -8.70
CA ALA A 182 -0.04 -2.63 -7.72
C ALA A 182 0.99 -2.36 -6.60
N ASN A 183 0.62 -2.59 -5.36
CA ASN A 183 1.57 -2.57 -4.25
C ASN A 183 2.29 -3.93 -4.13
N ARG A 184 3.21 -4.02 -3.16
CA ARG A 184 3.97 -5.25 -2.89
C ARG A 184 3.07 -6.47 -2.66
N ARG A 185 1.95 -6.31 -1.97
CA ARG A 185 1.03 -7.42 -1.64
C ARG A 185 0.38 -7.96 -2.91
N LEU A 186 -0.18 -7.09 -3.76
CA LEU A 186 -0.80 -7.50 -5.02
C LEU A 186 0.23 -8.08 -6.01
N LEU A 187 1.44 -7.53 -6.07
CA LEU A 187 2.53 -8.09 -6.89
C LEU A 187 2.86 -9.54 -6.50
N ILE A 188 3.05 -9.81 -5.20
CA ILE A 188 3.38 -11.15 -4.72
C ILE A 188 2.26 -12.14 -5.06
N ASP A 189 1.00 -11.73 -4.90
CA ASP A 189 -0.15 -12.57 -5.24
C ASP A 189 -0.18 -12.91 -6.74
N ARG A 190 -0.06 -11.91 -7.61
CA ARG A 190 -0.01 -12.11 -9.07
C ARG A 190 1.19 -12.94 -9.50
N LEU A 191 2.35 -12.77 -8.86
CA LEU A 191 3.54 -13.58 -9.15
C LEU A 191 3.35 -15.05 -8.72
N ARG A 192 2.69 -15.33 -7.58
CA ARG A 192 2.33 -16.71 -7.20
C ARG A 192 1.42 -17.37 -8.22
N GLN A 193 0.43 -16.63 -8.71
CA GLN A 193 -0.48 -17.11 -9.74
C GLN A 193 0.26 -17.37 -11.07
N ALA A 194 1.12 -16.44 -11.48
CA ALA A 194 1.94 -16.59 -12.70
C ALA A 194 2.87 -17.80 -12.64
N ILE A 195 3.58 -18.01 -11.53
CA ILE A 195 4.44 -19.19 -11.31
C ILE A 195 3.61 -20.48 -11.37
N SER A 196 2.45 -20.49 -10.71
CA SER A 196 1.56 -21.66 -10.70
C SER A 196 1.04 -21.99 -12.11
N GLY A 197 0.71 -20.97 -12.90
CA GLY A 197 0.33 -21.13 -14.31
C GLY A 197 1.47 -21.65 -15.17
N ALA A 198 2.65 -21.03 -15.05
CA ALA A 198 3.88 -21.40 -15.74
C ALA A 198 4.29 -22.86 -15.49
N ARG A 199 4.16 -23.36 -14.26
CA ARG A 199 4.40 -24.79 -13.93
C ARG A 199 3.50 -25.75 -14.70
N ARG A 200 2.27 -25.34 -15.04
CA ARG A 200 1.33 -26.18 -15.80
C ARG A 200 1.55 -26.11 -17.30
N THR A 201 1.89 -24.93 -17.83
CA THR A 201 2.00 -24.70 -19.27
C THR A 201 3.42 -24.88 -19.81
N GLY A 202 4.43 -24.90 -18.94
CA GLY A 202 5.85 -24.87 -19.32
C GLY A 202 6.33 -23.49 -19.79
N ALA A 203 5.49 -22.46 -19.71
CA ALA A 203 5.89 -21.09 -20.04
C ALA A 203 6.78 -20.48 -18.94
N GLY A 204 7.60 -19.50 -19.30
CA GLY A 204 8.42 -18.74 -18.35
C GLY A 204 7.67 -17.55 -17.73
N VAL A 205 8.28 -16.97 -16.70
CA VAL A 205 7.87 -15.70 -16.08
C VAL A 205 9.10 -14.82 -15.93
N ALA A 206 9.04 -13.55 -16.32
CA ALA A 206 10.10 -12.59 -16.02
C ALA A 206 9.68 -11.59 -14.93
N VAL A 207 10.61 -11.28 -14.05
CA VAL A 207 10.51 -10.19 -13.07
C VAL A 207 11.60 -9.18 -13.39
N LEU A 208 11.18 -7.94 -13.66
CA LEU A 208 12.05 -6.82 -13.97
C LEU A 208 11.98 -5.84 -12.81
N PHE A 209 13.09 -5.68 -12.08
CA PHE A 209 13.23 -4.70 -11.01
C PHE A 209 13.82 -3.42 -11.59
N VAL A 210 13.12 -2.30 -11.42
CA VAL A 210 13.45 -1.00 -12.03
C VAL A 210 13.66 0.03 -10.91
N ASP A 211 14.80 0.69 -10.93
CA ASP A 211 15.15 1.74 -9.97
C ASP A 211 15.55 3.02 -10.73
N LEU A 212 15.03 4.16 -10.29
CA LEU A 212 15.33 5.46 -10.91
C LEU A 212 16.68 6.00 -10.44
N ASP A 213 17.61 6.17 -11.37
CA ASP A 213 18.95 6.62 -11.04
C ASP A 213 18.94 8.07 -10.53
N GLY A 214 19.51 8.28 -9.34
CA GLY A 214 19.67 9.62 -8.78
C GLY A 214 18.36 10.27 -8.32
N PHE A 215 17.29 9.50 -8.10
CA PHE A 215 16.01 10.04 -7.62
C PHE A 215 16.15 10.83 -6.31
N ARG A 216 17.03 10.39 -5.41
CA ARG A 216 17.37 11.14 -4.19
C ARG A 216 17.84 12.57 -4.50
N TYR A 217 18.69 12.77 -5.51
CA TYR A 217 19.14 14.10 -5.91
C TYR A 217 17.98 14.96 -6.40
N ILE A 218 16.99 14.36 -7.06
CA ILE A 218 15.77 15.06 -7.47
C ILE A 218 14.99 15.54 -6.24
N ASN A 219 14.80 14.67 -5.25
CA ASN A 219 14.11 15.07 -4.01
C ASN A 219 14.89 16.09 -3.17
N ASP A 220 16.22 16.00 -3.15
CA ASP A 220 17.07 16.88 -2.35
C ASP A 220 17.28 18.26 -3.02
N SER A 221 17.28 18.31 -4.35
CA SER A 221 17.53 19.55 -5.12
C SER A 221 16.25 20.29 -5.53
N PHE A 222 15.09 19.63 -5.46
CA PHE A 222 13.80 20.18 -5.86
C PHE A 222 12.76 20.01 -4.74
N ALA A 223 11.52 20.41 -5.02
CA ALA A 223 10.41 20.17 -4.10
C ALA A 223 9.99 18.70 -4.14
N ARG A 224 9.54 18.17 -3.00
CA ARG A 224 8.99 16.81 -2.90
C ARG A 224 7.86 16.53 -3.91
N SER A 225 7.06 17.56 -4.23
CA SER A 225 6.01 17.47 -5.26
C SER A 225 6.55 17.14 -6.66
N THR A 226 7.78 17.56 -6.97
CA THR A 226 8.47 17.22 -8.23
C THR A 226 8.85 15.74 -8.27
N GLY A 227 9.36 15.20 -7.15
CA GLY A 227 9.60 13.75 -7.02
C GLY A 227 8.34 12.93 -7.22
N ASP A 228 7.23 13.36 -6.62
CA ASP A 228 5.93 12.71 -6.79
C ASP A 228 5.44 12.73 -8.25
N GLU A 229 5.68 13.82 -8.98
CA GLU A 229 5.36 13.94 -10.40
C GLU A 229 6.20 13.00 -11.27
N VAL A 230 7.51 12.90 -10.99
CA VAL A 230 8.42 11.95 -11.64
C VAL A 230 7.92 10.52 -11.45
N LEU A 231 7.51 10.15 -10.23
CA LEU A 231 6.99 8.82 -9.93
C LEU A 231 5.69 8.52 -10.67
N ARG A 232 4.74 9.47 -10.72
CA ARG A 232 3.48 9.31 -11.47
C ARG A 232 3.71 9.21 -12.98
N LEU A 233 4.65 9.97 -13.52
CA LEU A 233 4.98 9.91 -14.96
C LEU A 233 5.70 8.60 -15.30
N THR A 234 6.61 8.15 -14.44
CA THR A 234 7.29 6.85 -14.57
C THR A 234 6.26 5.72 -14.57
N ALA A 235 5.32 5.71 -13.63
CA ALA A 235 4.24 4.74 -13.57
C ALA A 235 3.43 4.68 -14.89
N ARG A 236 3.03 5.84 -15.41
CA ARG A 236 2.30 5.94 -16.69
C ARG A 236 3.11 5.41 -17.87
N ARG A 237 4.40 5.75 -17.96
CA ARG A 237 5.29 5.27 -19.03
C ARG A 237 5.50 3.75 -18.95
N LEU A 238 5.68 3.20 -17.75
CA LEU A 238 5.80 1.76 -17.54
C LEU A 238 4.52 1.02 -17.94
N LEU A 239 3.34 1.53 -17.57
CA LEU A 239 2.05 0.97 -18.01
C LEU A 239 1.91 0.98 -19.53
N GLY A 240 2.34 2.04 -20.21
CA GLY A 240 2.38 2.11 -21.67
C GLY A 240 3.36 1.14 -22.33
N CYS A 241 4.32 0.59 -21.58
CA CYS A 241 5.30 -0.37 -22.08
C CYS A 241 4.77 -1.81 -22.11
N VAL A 242 3.78 -2.14 -21.28
CA VAL A 242 3.38 -3.52 -21.00
C VAL A 242 2.01 -3.86 -21.59
N ARG A 243 1.64 -5.15 -21.57
CA ARG A 243 0.32 -5.65 -21.98
C ARG A 243 -0.63 -5.68 -20.78
N GLU A 244 -1.92 -5.84 -21.03
CA GLU A 244 -2.96 -5.90 -19.98
C GLU A 244 -2.74 -7.02 -18.95
N GLN A 245 -2.22 -8.17 -19.41
CA GLN A 245 -1.89 -9.32 -18.57
C GLN A 245 -0.62 -9.15 -17.72
N ASP A 246 0.21 -8.17 -18.07
CA ASP A 246 1.43 -7.87 -17.33
C ASP A 246 1.08 -7.02 -16.10
N THR A 247 1.97 -6.97 -15.11
CA THR A 247 1.74 -6.16 -13.91
C THR A 247 2.88 -5.19 -13.70
N VAL A 248 2.54 -3.92 -13.49
CA VAL A 248 3.47 -2.91 -12.98
C VAL A 248 3.12 -2.63 -11.53
N ALA A 249 4.12 -2.73 -10.66
CA ALA A 249 3.99 -2.50 -9.24
C ALA A 249 5.02 -1.47 -8.77
N ARG A 250 4.70 -0.76 -7.68
CA ARG A 250 5.65 0.09 -6.97
C ARG A 250 5.90 -0.48 -5.58
N LEU A 251 7.16 -0.73 -5.25
CA LEU A 251 7.55 -1.38 -4.00
C LEU A 251 7.92 -0.40 -2.88
N GLY A 252 8.32 0.82 -3.24
CA GLY A 252 8.70 1.88 -2.32
C GLY A 252 9.53 2.94 -3.05
N SER A 253 9.76 4.10 -2.43
CA SER A 253 10.62 5.19 -2.93
C SER A 253 10.56 5.39 -4.46
N ASP A 254 11.55 4.89 -5.17
CA ASP A 254 11.81 4.95 -6.62
C ASP A 254 11.89 3.56 -7.29
N GLU A 255 11.44 2.53 -6.58
CA GLU A 255 11.50 1.13 -6.98
C GLU A 255 10.19 0.65 -7.58
N PHE A 256 10.26 0.19 -8.83
CA PHE A 256 9.17 -0.41 -9.56
C PHE A 256 9.50 -1.86 -9.92
N VAL A 257 8.47 -2.69 -10.04
CA VAL A 257 8.62 -4.05 -10.55
C VAL A 257 7.64 -4.28 -11.69
N VAL A 258 8.14 -4.84 -12.79
CA VAL A 258 7.33 -5.30 -13.91
C VAL A 258 7.35 -6.82 -13.96
N LEU A 259 6.17 -7.42 -13.89
CA LEU A 259 5.93 -8.86 -13.99
C LEU A 259 5.38 -9.19 -15.37
N LEU A 260 6.08 -10.08 -16.08
CA LEU A 260 5.73 -10.55 -17.42
C LEU A 260 5.43 -12.06 -17.37
N PRO A 261 4.16 -12.46 -17.24
CA PRO A 261 3.77 -13.87 -17.27
C PRO A 261 3.75 -14.42 -18.70
N GLY A 262 3.99 -15.73 -18.85
CA GLY A 262 3.80 -16.43 -20.12
C GLY A 262 4.85 -16.09 -21.18
N ILE A 263 6.07 -15.75 -20.76
CA ILE A 263 7.17 -15.49 -21.70
C ILE A 263 7.77 -16.80 -22.20
N GLY A 264 8.16 -16.85 -23.47
CA GLY A 264 8.84 -18.01 -24.06
C GLY A 264 10.32 -18.09 -23.68
N ASP A 265 10.99 -16.94 -23.67
CA ASP A 265 12.42 -16.82 -23.34
C ASP A 265 12.78 -15.40 -22.86
N GLY A 266 14.05 -15.20 -22.48
CA GLY A 266 14.57 -13.89 -22.07
C GLY A 266 14.56 -12.81 -23.16
N THR A 267 14.39 -13.17 -24.44
CA THR A 267 14.33 -12.22 -25.56
C THR A 267 13.03 -11.42 -25.53
N GLN A 268 11.93 -12.05 -25.11
CA GLN A 268 10.66 -11.35 -24.90
C GLN A 268 10.74 -10.35 -23.76
N ALA A 269 11.40 -10.70 -22.65
CA ALA A 269 11.69 -9.75 -21.57
C ALA A 269 12.52 -8.56 -22.08
N MET A 270 13.53 -8.84 -22.91
CA MET A 270 14.38 -7.79 -23.50
C MET A 270 13.61 -6.82 -24.40
N THR A 271 12.58 -7.30 -25.09
CA THR A 271 11.70 -6.44 -25.91
C THR A 271 11.01 -5.39 -25.04
N VAL A 272 10.52 -5.77 -23.87
CA VAL A 272 9.90 -4.84 -22.92
C VAL A 272 10.95 -3.91 -22.32
N VAL A 273 12.13 -4.41 -21.92
CA VAL A 273 13.23 -3.57 -21.40
C VAL A 273 13.64 -2.49 -22.41
N ARG A 274 13.77 -2.83 -23.69
CA ARG A 274 14.10 -1.85 -24.74
C ARG A 274 13.02 -0.80 -24.91
N LYS A 275 11.75 -1.20 -24.85
CA LYS A 275 10.61 -0.28 -24.89
C LYS A 275 10.61 0.65 -23.67
N MET A 276 10.81 0.11 -22.47
CA MET A 276 10.96 0.90 -21.24
C MET A 276 12.10 1.90 -21.34
N GLY A 277 13.28 1.49 -21.83
CA GLY A 277 14.39 2.41 -22.04
C GLY A 277 14.00 3.57 -22.97
N ALA A 278 13.39 3.27 -24.13
CA ALA A 278 12.99 4.31 -25.07
C ALA A 278 11.97 5.31 -24.50
N GLU A 279 11.05 4.84 -23.65
CA GLU A 279 10.02 5.67 -23.02
C GLU A 279 10.52 6.41 -21.77
N LEU A 280 11.23 5.73 -20.87
CA LEU A 280 11.72 6.30 -19.62
C LEU A 280 12.75 7.41 -19.86
N PHE A 281 13.59 7.28 -20.89
CA PHE A 281 14.63 8.27 -21.20
C PHE A 281 14.14 9.50 -21.95
N GLN A 282 12.85 9.56 -22.34
CA GLN A 282 12.27 10.79 -22.85
C GLN A 282 12.33 11.88 -21.76
N PRO A 283 12.65 13.14 -22.10
CA PRO A 283 12.58 14.24 -21.15
C PRO A 283 11.23 14.27 -20.44
N MET A 284 11.24 14.55 -19.14
CA MET A 284 10.05 14.73 -18.33
C MET A 284 9.82 16.22 -18.17
N ALA A 285 8.68 16.73 -18.67
CA ALA A 285 8.25 18.09 -18.40
C ALA A 285 7.78 18.17 -16.94
N LEU A 286 8.57 18.83 -16.09
CA LEU A 286 8.31 19.03 -14.67
C LEU A 286 8.14 20.54 -14.45
N GLY A 287 6.90 21.01 -14.56
CA GLY A 287 6.58 22.44 -14.55
C GLY A 287 7.19 23.18 -15.74
N SER A 288 8.12 24.12 -15.48
CA SER A 288 8.80 24.93 -16.51
C SER A 288 10.13 24.36 -16.99
N ARG A 289 10.52 23.16 -16.54
CA ARG A 289 11.82 22.55 -16.84
C ARG A 289 11.65 21.15 -17.43
N GLU A 290 12.61 20.75 -18.24
CA GLU A 290 12.76 19.38 -18.69
C GLU A 290 13.86 18.68 -17.90
N GLN A 291 13.55 17.55 -17.29
CA GLN A 291 14.51 16.71 -16.58
C GLN A 291 14.64 15.37 -17.29
N LYS A 292 15.88 14.95 -17.53
CA LYS A 292 16.17 13.58 -17.97
C LYS A 292 16.35 12.71 -16.74
N VAL A 293 15.55 11.64 -16.66
CA VAL A 293 15.65 10.61 -15.63
C VAL A 293 16.11 9.32 -16.32
N THR A 294 17.08 8.63 -15.70
CA THR A 294 17.51 7.31 -16.16
C THR A 294 17.10 6.25 -15.16
N ALA A 295 17.18 4.98 -15.55
CA ALA A 295 16.83 3.86 -14.70
C ALA A 295 17.80 2.71 -14.90
N SER A 296 18.01 1.96 -13.81
CA SER A 296 18.75 0.71 -13.81
C SER A 296 17.77 -0.46 -13.66
N VAL A 297 17.91 -1.48 -14.51
CA VAL A 297 16.96 -2.61 -14.58
C VAL A 297 17.65 -3.94 -14.29
N GLY A 298 17.11 -4.70 -13.36
CA GLY A 298 17.52 -6.08 -13.09
C GLY A 298 16.46 -7.06 -13.54
N ILE A 299 16.85 -8.20 -14.10
CA ILE A 299 15.94 -9.17 -14.71
C ILE A 299 16.19 -10.54 -14.09
N SER A 300 15.14 -11.20 -13.61
CA SER A 300 15.18 -12.62 -13.23
C SER A 300 14.09 -13.40 -13.96
N LEU A 301 14.35 -14.66 -14.23
CA LEU A 301 13.50 -15.55 -15.02
C LEU A 301 13.11 -16.79 -14.20
N PHE A 302 11.82 -17.09 -14.14
CA PHE A 302 11.33 -18.40 -13.72
C PHE A 302 11.40 -19.38 -14.91
N PRO A 303 11.88 -20.62 -14.72
CA PRO A 303 12.33 -21.22 -13.45
C PRO A 303 13.83 -21.06 -13.14
N ASP A 304 14.62 -20.58 -14.10
CA ASP A 304 16.10 -20.65 -14.06
C ASP A 304 16.73 -19.88 -12.90
N ASP A 305 16.16 -18.72 -12.58
CA ASP A 305 16.64 -17.81 -11.56
C ASP A 305 15.82 -17.91 -10.27
N GLY A 306 14.90 -18.87 -10.12
CA GLY A 306 14.15 -19.04 -8.88
C GLY A 306 12.78 -19.67 -9.06
N THR A 307 12.28 -20.30 -8.00
CA THR A 307 11.03 -21.09 -8.04
C THR A 307 9.89 -20.52 -7.22
N ASP A 308 10.13 -19.42 -6.51
CA ASP A 308 9.16 -18.73 -5.66
C ASP A 308 9.25 -17.20 -5.86
N PRO A 309 8.19 -16.45 -5.49
CA PRO A 309 8.13 -15.01 -5.71
C PRO A 309 9.25 -14.21 -5.04
N GLN A 310 9.64 -14.58 -3.82
CA GLN A 310 10.63 -13.81 -3.06
C GLN A 310 12.01 -13.96 -3.68
N ALA A 311 12.39 -15.18 -4.05
CA ALA A 311 13.65 -15.45 -4.74
C ALA A 311 13.75 -14.66 -6.05
N LEU A 312 12.70 -14.68 -6.89
CA LEU A 312 12.71 -13.97 -8.16
C LEU A 312 12.83 -12.45 -7.99
N ILE A 313 12.09 -11.85 -7.06
CA ILE A 313 12.19 -10.42 -6.77
C ILE A 313 13.61 -10.08 -6.26
N GLN A 314 14.14 -10.85 -5.31
CA GLN A 314 15.47 -10.64 -4.74
C GLN A 314 16.59 -10.77 -5.78
N HIS A 315 16.47 -11.73 -6.70
CA HIS A 315 17.43 -11.94 -7.77
C HIS A 315 17.35 -10.87 -8.85
N ALA A 316 16.15 -10.38 -9.17
CA ALA A 316 15.99 -9.22 -10.06
C ALA A 316 16.60 -7.97 -9.41
N GLU A 317 16.37 -7.73 -8.13
CA GLU A 317 17.00 -6.63 -7.38
C GLU A 317 18.54 -6.74 -7.38
N THR A 318 19.08 -7.94 -7.12
CA THR A 318 20.52 -8.21 -7.18
C THR A 318 21.11 -7.88 -8.56
N ALA A 319 20.40 -8.24 -9.63
CA ALA A 319 20.79 -7.92 -10.99
C ALA A 319 20.75 -6.40 -11.26
N MET A 320 19.75 -5.70 -10.71
CA MET A 320 19.63 -4.23 -10.83
C MET A 320 20.83 -3.53 -10.18
N PHE A 321 21.25 -3.96 -8.99
CA PHE A 321 22.50 -3.48 -8.38
C PHE A 321 23.72 -3.75 -9.26
N GLY A 322 23.76 -4.92 -9.91
CA GLY A 322 24.78 -5.25 -10.90
C GLY A 322 24.79 -4.29 -12.11
N ALA A 323 23.62 -3.81 -12.54
CA ALA A 323 23.51 -2.78 -13.59
C ALA A 323 24.00 -1.41 -13.10
N LYS A 324 23.63 -0.99 -11.88
CA LYS A 324 24.14 0.24 -11.26
C LYS A 324 25.67 0.27 -11.17
N ALA A 325 26.27 -0.84 -10.75
CA ALA A 325 27.72 -0.96 -10.64
C ALA A 325 28.47 -0.86 -11.99
N ARG A 326 27.79 -1.08 -13.12
CA ARG A 326 28.36 -0.97 -14.48
C ARG A 326 28.20 0.41 -15.11
N GLY A 327 27.72 1.40 -14.36
CA GLY A 327 27.56 2.78 -14.83
C GLY A 327 26.13 3.29 -14.88
N ARG A 328 25.18 2.61 -14.24
CA ARG A 328 23.74 2.96 -14.22
C ARG A 328 23.14 2.96 -15.63
N ASN A 329 21.91 3.47 -15.81
CA ASN A 329 21.27 3.63 -17.12
C ASN A 329 21.37 2.39 -18.03
N SER A 330 21.22 1.20 -17.44
CA SER A 330 21.49 -0.07 -18.10
C SER A 330 20.66 -1.18 -17.49
N TYR A 331 20.79 -2.37 -18.05
CA TYR A 331 20.12 -3.56 -17.53
C TYR A 331 21.09 -4.70 -17.27
N ALA A 332 20.69 -5.65 -16.42
CA ALA A 332 21.39 -6.91 -16.26
C ALA A 332 20.42 -8.06 -15.98
N PHE A 333 20.71 -9.21 -16.59
CA PHE A 333 20.12 -10.48 -16.15
C PHE A 333 20.82 -10.96 -14.89
N TYR A 334 20.04 -11.58 -14.02
CA TYR A 334 20.55 -12.29 -12.87
C TYR A 334 21.53 -13.36 -13.31
N ARG A 335 22.61 -13.48 -12.54
CA ARG A 335 23.56 -14.57 -12.63
C ARG A 335 23.93 -14.93 -11.20
N ARG A 336 24.01 -16.21 -10.88
CA ARG A 336 24.34 -16.68 -9.51
C ARG A 336 25.59 -16.02 -8.91
N LYS A 337 26.62 -15.77 -9.73
CA LYS A 337 27.84 -15.04 -9.36
C LYS A 337 27.60 -13.61 -8.83
N MET A 338 26.49 -12.96 -9.21
CA MET A 338 26.12 -11.63 -8.71
C MET A 338 25.71 -11.67 -7.24
N THR A 339 24.96 -12.71 -6.81
CA THR A 339 24.63 -12.89 -5.39
C THR A 339 25.89 -13.07 -4.54
N GLU A 340 26.82 -13.88 -5.02
CA GLU A 340 28.12 -14.07 -4.36
C GLU A 340 28.91 -12.76 -4.24
N GLN A 341 28.86 -11.90 -5.27
CA GLN A 341 29.50 -10.59 -5.25
C GLN A 341 28.85 -9.63 -4.25
N VAL A 342 27.52 -9.58 -4.18
CA VAL A 342 26.81 -8.74 -3.20
C VAL A 342 27.11 -9.20 -1.78
N GLN A 343 27.03 -10.51 -1.51
CA GLN A 343 27.37 -11.06 -0.19
C GLN A 343 28.84 -10.80 0.17
N SER A 344 29.76 -11.00 -0.77
CA SER A 344 31.18 -10.70 -0.56
C SER A 344 31.40 -9.22 -0.26
N ARG A 345 30.68 -8.31 -0.93
CA ARG A 345 30.75 -6.87 -0.70
C ARG A 345 30.24 -6.50 0.69
N LEU A 346 29.07 -6.99 1.11
CA LEU A 346 28.52 -6.75 2.44
C LEU A 346 29.45 -7.29 3.54
N HIS A 347 30.00 -8.48 3.35
CA HIS A 347 30.99 -9.04 4.26
C HIS A 347 32.23 -8.15 4.35
N LEU A 348 32.74 -7.70 3.21
CA LEU A 348 33.89 -6.80 3.15
C LEU A 348 33.61 -5.46 3.84
N GLU A 349 32.40 -4.92 3.73
CA GLU A 349 32.00 -3.66 4.38
C GLU A 349 31.96 -3.80 5.90
N ALA A 350 31.33 -4.88 6.39
CA ALA A 350 31.27 -5.21 7.80
C ALA A 350 32.66 -5.51 8.40
N SER A 351 33.59 -6.04 7.61
CA SER A 351 34.99 -6.20 8.00
C SER A 351 35.72 -4.87 8.02
N LEU A 352 35.56 -4.02 6.98
CA LEU A 352 36.21 -2.72 6.88
C LEU A 352 35.83 -1.78 8.04
N ALA A 353 34.57 -1.81 8.47
CA ALA A 353 34.10 -1.05 9.63
C ALA A 353 34.89 -1.35 10.91
N ARG A 354 35.39 -2.59 11.06
CA ARG A 354 36.18 -3.05 12.22
C ARG A 354 37.69 -3.03 11.97
N ALA A 355 38.12 -2.81 10.73
CA ALA A 355 39.52 -2.91 10.33
C ALA A 355 40.42 -1.90 11.07
N LEU A 356 39.90 -0.69 11.35
CA LEU A 356 40.60 0.32 12.16
C LEU A 356 40.82 -0.15 13.60
N GLU A 357 39.79 -0.68 14.25
CA GLU A 357 39.85 -1.16 15.64
C GLU A 357 40.74 -2.38 15.80
N ARG A 358 40.85 -3.19 14.73
CA ARG A 358 41.61 -4.45 14.70
C ARG A 358 43.04 -4.30 14.19
N ASN A 359 43.50 -3.07 13.92
CA ASN A 359 44.82 -2.80 13.36
C ASN A 359 45.11 -3.57 12.05
N GLU A 360 44.08 -3.76 11.22
CA GLU A 360 44.19 -4.45 9.93
C GLU A 360 44.64 -3.50 8.81
N LEU A 361 44.54 -2.19 9.04
CA LEU A 361 45.00 -1.15 8.13
C LEU A 361 46.44 -0.76 8.42
N SER A 362 47.22 -0.55 7.36
CA SER A 362 48.59 -0.04 7.42
C SER A 362 48.83 0.97 6.31
N VAL A 363 49.86 1.81 6.48
CA VAL A 363 50.32 2.73 5.43
C VAL A 363 51.68 2.29 4.93
N VAL A 364 51.87 2.34 3.62
CA VAL A 364 53.18 2.18 2.98
C VAL A 364 53.55 3.44 2.23
N PHE A 365 54.84 3.63 1.98
CA PHE A 365 55.37 4.85 1.40
C PHE A 365 56.06 4.56 0.08
N GLN A 366 55.62 5.19 -1.00
CA GLN A 366 56.26 5.10 -2.30
C GLN A 366 57.14 6.35 -2.53
N PRO A 367 58.46 6.22 -2.70
CA PRO A 367 59.35 7.37 -2.83
C PRO A 367 59.08 8.14 -4.12
N GLN A 368 59.13 9.47 -4.01
CA GLN A 368 59.10 10.39 -5.13
C GLN A 368 60.54 10.89 -5.38
N ILE A 369 61.00 10.76 -6.62
CA ILE A 369 62.39 11.02 -7.00
C ILE A 369 62.43 12.20 -7.98
N ASP A 370 63.31 13.15 -7.72
CA ASP A 370 63.65 14.20 -8.68
C ASP A 370 64.44 13.58 -9.84
N VAL A 371 63.86 13.64 -11.05
CA VAL A 371 64.42 13.03 -12.25
C VAL A 371 65.75 13.66 -12.66
N ALA A 372 65.99 14.93 -12.30
CA ALA A 372 67.20 15.65 -12.70
C ALA A 372 68.45 15.21 -11.93
N ASN A 373 68.29 14.83 -10.66
CA ASN A 373 69.43 14.52 -9.76
C ASN A 373 69.32 13.15 -9.06
N GLY A 374 68.23 12.42 -9.24
CA GLY A 374 68.00 11.10 -8.64
C GLY A 374 67.75 11.13 -7.14
N VAL A 375 67.50 12.30 -6.54
CA VAL A 375 67.31 12.46 -5.10
C VAL A 375 65.86 12.25 -4.72
N VAL A 376 65.62 11.56 -3.60
CA VAL A 376 64.28 11.42 -3.03
C VAL A 376 63.81 12.76 -2.48
N THR A 377 62.71 13.29 -3.01
CA THR A 377 62.14 14.58 -2.60
C THR A 377 61.00 14.42 -1.60
N GLY A 378 60.31 13.28 -1.62
CA GLY A 378 59.16 12.98 -0.76
C GLY A 378 58.70 11.53 -0.90
N ALA A 379 57.54 11.20 -0.35
CA ALA A 379 56.92 9.89 -0.55
C ALA A 379 55.39 10.00 -0.56
N GLU A 380 54.74 9.28 -1.46
CA GLU A 380 53.30 9.11 -1.48
C GLU A 380 52.88 8.08 -0.43
N THR A 381 51.88 8.43 0.37
CA THR A 381 51.31 7.51 1.37
C THR A 381 50.21 6.68 0.73
N LEU A 382 50.36 5.36 0.74
CA LEU A 382 49.41 4.43 0.17
C LEU A 382 48.81 3.55 1.27
N LEU A 383 47.48 3.58 1.38
CA LEU A 383 46.75 2.74 2.33
C LEU A 383 46.78 1.27 1.90
N ARG A 384 46.94 0.39 2.88
CA ARG A 384 46.92 -1.07 2.71
C ARG A 384 45.97 -1.67 3.74
N TRP A 385 45.30 -2.73 3.34
CA TRP A 385 44.44 -3.50 4.22
C TRP A 385 44.82 -4.96 4.19
N GLN A 386 45.17 -5.48 5.35
CA GLN A 386 45.45 -6.88 5.57
C GLN A 386 44.28 -7.53 6.30
N HIS A 387 43.37 -8.13 5.53
CA HIS A 387 42.22 -8.85 6.08
C HIS A 387 42.67 -10.22 6.62
N PRO A 388 42.16 -10.65 7.81
CA PRO A 388 42.59 -11.90 8.43
C PRO A 388 42.36 -13.14 7.56
N GLU A 389 41.22 -13.20 6.86
CA GLU A 389 40.86 -14.33 5.99
C GLU A 389 41.25 -14.14 4.51
N LEU A 390 41.14 -12.91 3.96
CA LEU A 390 41.34 -12.63 2.53
C LEU A 390 42.79 -12.22 2.20
N GLY A 391 43.64 -12.00 3.20
CA GLY A 391 44.99 -11.48 3.01
C GLY A 391 44.98 -10.01 2.57
N ALA A 392 45.92 -9.66 1.68
CA ALA A 392 46.06 -8.29 1.18
C ALA A 392 44.89 -7.93 0.26
N VAL A 393 44.06 -6.98 0.69
CA VAL A 393 42.92 -6.49 -0.10
C VAL A 393 43.35 -5.26 -0.91
N ALA A 394 43.12 -5.31 -2.22
CA ALA A 394 43.50 -4.24 -3.13
C ALA A 394 42.72 -2.93 -2.86
N PRO A 395 43.37 -1.75 -2.88
CA PRO A 395 42.73 -0.45 -2.65
C PRO A 395 41.48 -0.19 -3.49
N GLU A 396 41.48 -0.64 -4.74
CA GLU A 396 40.35 -0.49 -5.67
C GLU A 396 39.09 -1.22 -5.20
N ARG A 397 39.24 -2.22 -4.31
CA ARG A 397 38.10 -2.97 -3.75
C ARG A 397 37.48 -2.31 -2.52
N PHE A 398 38.29 -1.67 -1.67
CA PHE A 398 37.81 -1.20 -0.36
C PHE A 398 37.72 0.33 -0.24
N ILE A 399 38.43 1.11 -1.07
CA ILE A 399 38.31 2.58 -1.06
C ILE A 399 36.90 3.02 -1.49
N PRO A 400 36.32 2.54 -2.61
CA PRO A 400 34.95 2.93 -2.99
C PRO A 400 33.92 2.55 -1.91
N LEU A 401 34.14 1.40 -1.26
CA LEU A 401 33.29 0.94 -0.17
C LEU A 401 33.38 1.88 1.05
N ALA A 402 34.58 2.35 1.39
CA ALA A 402 34.78 3.32 2.45
C ALA A 402 34.09 4.66 2.15
N GLU A 403 34.11 5.09 0.90
CA GLU A 403 33.46 6.34 0.46
C GLU A 403 31.94 6.24 0.56
N GLU A 404 31.36 5.18 0.01
CA GLU A 404 29.91 4.95 0.01
C GLU A 404 29.33 4.75 1.42
N SER A 405 30.07 4.05 2.30
CA SER A 405 29.68 3.80 3.69
C SER A 405 30.03 4.95 4.65
N GLY A 406 30.74 5.98 4.17
CA GLY A 406 31.24 7.09 4.99
C GLY A 406 32.44 6.75 5.88
N LEU A 407 32.92 5.51 5.89
CA LEU A 407 34.13 5.07 6.62
C LEU A 407 35.41 5.75 6.13
N ILE A 408 35.41 6.36 4.95
CA ILE A 408 36.58 7.08 4.42
C ILE A 408 37.02 8.23 5.34
N ARG A 409 36.09 8.86 6.07
CA ARG A 409 36.39 9.95 7.01
C ARG A 409 37.20 9.50 8.23
N PRO A 410 36.75 8.49 9.02
CA PRO A 410 37.54 7.97 10.12
C PRO A 410 38.86 7.34 9.64
N ILE A 411 38.87 6.64 8.49
CA ILE A 411 40.09 6.09 7.90
C ILE A 411 41.09 7.20 7.56
N GLY A 412 40.66 8.26 6.87
CA GLY A 412 41.52 9.39 6.53
C GLY A 412 42.12 10.10 7.75
N SER A 413 41.31 10.24 8.82
CA SER A 413 41.78 10.80 10.10
C SER A 413 42.84 9.92 10.76
N TRP A 414 42.69 8.60 10.68
CA TRP A 414 43.68 7.64 11.14
C TRP A 414 44.97 7.71 10.31
N VAL A 415 44.87 7.70 8.97
CA VAL A 415 46.02 7.80 8.05
C VAL A 415 46.85 9.05 8.35
N LEU A 416 46.22 10.22 8.50
CA LEU A 416 46.92 11.47 8.80
C LEU A 416 47.71 11.41 10.10
N ARG A 417 47.14 10.81 11.16
CA ARG A 417 47.86 10.62 12.44
C ARG A 417 49.05 9.69 12.27
N SER A 418 48.87 8.54 11.62
CA SER A 418 49.95 7.58 11.38
C SER A 418 51.09 8.17 10.55
N VAL A 419 50.77 8.99 9.54
CA VAL A 419 51.79 9.69 8.75
C VAL A 419 52.55 10.70 9.60
N CYS A 420 51.87 11.54 10.39
CA CYS A 420 52.52 12.49 11.28
C CYS A 420 53.46 11.81 12.29
N GLU A 421 53.04 10.69 12.88
CA GLU A 421 53.86 9.87 13.77
C GLU A 421 55.10 9.32 13.07
N GLN A 422 54.93 8.77 11.85
CA GLN A 422 56.04 8.26 11.05
C GLN A 422 57.04 9.36 10.67
N LEU A 423 56.56 10.52 10.23
CA LEU A 423 57.38 11.69 9.91
C LEU A 423 58.19 12.17 11.12
N SER A 424 57.57 12.16 12.31
CA SER A 424 58.26 12.47 13.56
C SER A 424 59.38 11.47 13.88
N SER A 425 59.14 10.16 13.66
CA SER A 425 60.18 9.14 13.82
C SER A 425 61.34 9.34 12.86
N TRP A 426 61.06 9.51 11.58
CA TRP A 426 62.08 9.76 10.57
C TRP A 426 62.91 11.00 10.84
N ARG A 427 62.29 12.09 11.33
CA ARG A 427 63.03 13.28 11.76
C ARG A 427 63.97 12.99 12.92
N ARG A 428 63.54 12.23 13.93
CA ARG A 428 64.39 11.82 15.06
C ARG A 428 65.55 10.92 14.63
N GLU A 429 65.33 10.09 13.63
CA GLU A 429 66.34 9.19 13.05
C GLU A 429 67.27 9.88 12.04
N GLY A 430 67.08 11.18 11.76
CA GLY A 430 67.96 11.97 10.88
C GLY A 430 67.57 12.01 9.41
N TRP A 431 66.43 11.43 9.02
CA TRP A 431 65.91 11.41 7.65
C TRP A 431 65.16 12.70 7.27
N GLY A 432 65.11 13.70 8.16
CA GLY A 432 64.28 14.90 8.08
C GLY A 432 64.59 15.93 6.98
N ARG A 433 65.49 15.65 6.02
CA ARG A 433 65.79 16.55 4.89
C ARG A 433 64.86 16.36 3.67
N CYS A 434 63.99 15.36 3.67
CA CYS A 434 62.98 15.20 2.60
C CYS A 434 61.81 16.17 2.84
N ALA A 435 61.36 16.85 1.79
CA ALA A 435 60.20 17.74 1.85
C ALA A 435 58.93 16.90 1.68
N TRP A 436 58.41 16.37 2.79
CA TRP A 436 57.15 15.61 2.81
C TRP A 436 55.99 16.57 2.49
N ARG A 437 55.39 16.43 1.30
CA ARG A 437 54.22 17.21 0.85
C ARG A 437 52.95 16.40 1.01
#